data_AF-A0A9P5EJI5-F1
#
_entry.id   AF-A0A9P5EJI5-F1
#
_cell.length_a   1.000
_cell.length_b   1.000
_cell.length_c   1.000
_cell.angle_alpha   90.00
_cell.angle_beta   90.00
_cell.angle_gamma   90.00
#
_symmetry.space_group_name_H-M   'P 1'
#
loop_
_entity.id
_entity.type
_entity.pdbx_description
1 polymer ?
#
loop_
_entity_poly.entity_id
_entity_poly.type
_entity_poly.pdbx_seq_one_letter_code
_entity_poly.pdbx_strand_id
1 'polypeptide(L)'
;MELRPRPKPLQPEPEPKRQSGSTCLCGQSIKVAPNKVRRHYGVVHCYCYDCKGVFVKSTHTRANPTHCIGTYQEFPPVDKRRPPVDNNLASPHVSEDIGGKVSDRPVTRLQRLQQAQNAENHGHPSRPRLFTLWVLIGDTDDAGDVVHKYEPEDVSFCNVSLYLEPASVQHEPWVPAASKWKQLQKRFPGFLKSSSGHVQVHQSLLTSVIATASDGNEVKGAIRTWEQVESHLQARDLHSHFDLDPHKDRLVLALMETGFPVKSTIQSQYDCIEDYLQVIGSVYNSHTIAYPSREERNAAEYKLQDIRALDEIAEARGMWRPTTCYGFGDCAVANKKDILKRSWSSSSLHATTDGGNASRLTCARSKRRKVDKKASINAEEDGEGIWFHQEHVEMLAERELRVFIATRPDPNGTRGLRGEVVRVCCTRPDPKDGGMHATEAIDNTYERLGTTKYAVHEFALDVFEALRNPECGWKSRFETLEVGCRLDISAKHVGGPLFVNEITRWNGSHYFSNYCTGDPHALICSTYATAWKRYVETLAG
;
A
#
# COMPACT_ATOMS: atom_id res chain seq x y z
N MET A 1 -45.37 29.64 41.45
CA MET A 1 -44.77 28.31 41.16
C MET A 1 -43.28 28.50 40.99
N GLU A 2 -42.53 28.35 42.08
CA GLU A 2 -41.06 28.38 42.06
C GLU A 2 -40.54 26.97 41.71
N LEU A 3 -39.72 26.87 40.66
CA LEU A 3 -39.08 25.62 40.25
C LEU A 3 -37.71 25.52 40.93
N ARG A 4 -37.54 24.49 41.77
CA ARG A 4 -36.27 24.15 42.42
C ARG A 4 -35.23 23.62 41.40
N PRO A 5 -33.92 23.83 41.62
CA PRO A 5 -32.88 23.30 40.76
C PRO A 5 -32.63 21.79 41.01
N ARG A 6 -32.31 21.05 39.95
CA ARG A 6 -31.94 19.62 40.01
C ARG A 6 -30.55 19.41 40.63
N PRO A 7 -30.32 18.30 41.37
CA PRO A 7 -29.02 17.99 41.96
C PRO A 7 -28.04 17.44 40.92
N LYS A 8 -26.75 17.73 41.09
CA LYS A 8 -25.65 17.23 40.24
C LYS A 8 -25.34 15.75 40.55
N PRO A 9 -24.89 14.96 39.55
CA PRO A 9 -24.50 13.57 39.77
C PRO A 9 -23.13 13.46 40.45
N LEU A 10 -23.01 12.45 41.33
CA LEU A 10 -21.78 12.06 42.05
C LEU A 10 -20.75 11.44 41.09
N GLN A 11 -19.47 11.78 41.30
CA GLN A 11 -18.36 11.13 40.60
C GLN A 11 -17.92 9.84 41.31
N PRO A 12 -17.45 8.82 40.57
CA PRO A 12 -16.96 7.58 41.16
C PRO A 12 -15.52 7.73 41.69
N GLU A 13 -15.23 7.08 42.82
CA GLU A 13 -13.90 7.01 43.44
C GLU A 13 -12.93 6.09 42.66
N PRO A 14 -11.60 6.32 42.76
CA PRO A 14 -10.60 5.52 42.04
C PRO A 14 -10.25 4.21 42.78
N GLU A 15 -10.10 3.11 42.01
CA GLU A 15 -9.67 1.79 42.51
C GLU A 15 -8.17 1.73 42.89
N PRO A 16 -7.78 0.86 43.85
CA PRO A 16 -6.40 0.72 44.32
C PRO A 16 -5.55 -0.17 43.40
N LYS A 17 -4.31 0.26 43.13
CA LYS A 17 -3.33 -0.50 42.33
C LYS A 17 -2.80 -1.72 43.10
N ARG A 18 -2.99 -2.93 42.56
CA ARG A 18 -2.28 -4.15 42.98
C ARG A 18 -0.91 -4.24 42.30
N GLN A 19 0.16 -4.44 43.09
CA GLN A 19 1.47 -4.89 42.60
C GLN A 19 1.61 -6.41 42.84
N SER A 20 1.94 -7.17 41.80
CA SER A 20 2.31 -8.59 41.91
C SER A 20 3.83 -8.74 41.71
N GLY A 21 4.52 -9.27 42.73
CA GLY A 21 5.91 -9.72 42.62
C GLY A 21 5.96 -11.25 42.57
N SER A 22 6.89 -11.81 41.79
CA SER A 22 7.21 -13.24 41.78
C SER A 22 8.70 -13.45 42.12
N THR A 23 8.99 -14.45 42.95
CA THR A 23 10.32 -14.79 43.48
C THR A 23 10.93 -15.96 42.73
N CYS A 24 12.24 -15.88 42.43
CA CYS A 24 13.03 -16.97 41.84
C CYS A 24 13.52 -17.96 42.91
N LEU A 25 13.72 -19.24 42.54
CA LEU A 25 14.21 -20.34 43.38
C LEU A 25 15.62 -20.15 44.00
N CYS A 26 16.31 -19.05 43.72
CA CYS A 26 17.59 -18.69 44.36
C CYS A 26 17.47 -17.66 45.50
N GLY A 27 16.25 -17.26 45.88
CA GLY A 27 16.01 -16.40 47.05
C GLY A 27 16.38 -14.92 46.90
N GLN A 28 16.77 -14.45 45.71
CA GLN A 28 17.01 -13.02 45.44
C GLN A 28 15.83 -12.35 44.73
N SER A 29 15.53 -11.12 45.15
CA SER A 29 14.54 -10.24 44.53
C SER A 29 15.08 -9.70 43.20
N ILE A 30 14.43 -10.07 42.09
CA ILE A 30 14.76 -9.55 40.77
C ILE A 30 13.84 -8.35 40.50
N LYS A 31 14.42 -7.16 40.26
CA LYS A 31 13.67 -6.04 39.70
C LYS A 31 13.41 -6.30 38.22
N VAL A 32 12.20 -6.72 37.88
CA VAL A 32 11.74 -6.80 36.49
C VAL A 32 11.53 -5.37 35.98
N ALA A 33 12.32 -4.95 35.00
CA ALA A 33 12.04 -3.72 34.26
C ALA A 33 10.80 -3.95 33.38
N PRO A 34 9.85 -2.99 33.23
CA PRO A 34 8.54 -3.26 32.62
C PRO A 34 8.53 -3.51 31.10
N ASN A 35 9.66 -3.77 30.45
CA ASN A 35 9.74 -3.74 29.00
C ASN A 35 10.06 -5.12 28.41
N LYS A 36 9.20 -5.51 27.45
CA LYS A 36 9.21 -6.69 26.56
C LYS A 36 8.47 -7.92 27.08
N VAL A 37 7.15 -7.79 27.18
CA VAL A 37 6.22 -8.90 26.94
C VAL A 37 5.75 -8.78 25.48
N ARG A 38 6.13 -9.72 24.60
CA ARG A 38 5.50 -9.84 23.28
C ARG A 38 4.43 -10.93 23.37
N ARG A 39 3.19 -10.59 23.00
CA ARG A 39 2.06 -11.52 22.91
C ARG A 39 1.88 -11.90 21.45
N HIS A 40 1.86 -13.20 21.17
CA HIS A 40 1.39 -13.75 19.90
C HIS A 40 0.46 -14.91 20.24
N TYR A 41 -0.77 -14.85 19.72
CA TYR A 41 -1.74 -15.95 19.70
C TYR A 41 -1.78 -16.82 20.98
N GLY A 42 -2.02 -16.20 22.14
CA GLY A 42 -2.23 -16.93 23.40
C GLY A 42 -0.98 -17.54 24.07
N VAL A 43 0.22 -17.33 23.51
CA VAL A 43 1.50 -17.78 24.09
C VAL A 43 2.29 -16.57 24.60
N VAL A 44 2.80 -16.67 25.82
CA VAL A 44 3.66 -15.64 26.42
C VAL A 44 5.11 -16.10 26.34
N HIS A 45 5.93 -15.34 25.62
CA HIS A 45 7.38 -15.54 25.60
C HIS A 45 8.03 -14.58 26.59
N CYS A 46 8.72 -15.15 27.58
CA CYS A 46 9.54 -14.39 28.52
C CYS A 46 11.02 -14.61 28.19
N TYR A 47 11.75 -13.51 28.06
CA TYR A 47 13.18 -13.50 27.81
C TYR A 47 13.88 -12.99 29.06
N CYS A 48 14.82 -13.76 29.60
CA CYS A 48 15.60 -13.37 30.76
C CYS A 48 17.08 -13.63 30.49
N TYR A 49 17.92 -12.72 30.98
CA TYR A 49 19.35 -12.93 31.11
C TYR A 49 19.61 -13.48 32.51
N ASP A 50 20.35 -14.59 32.60
CA ASP A 50 20.87 -15.02 33.89
C ASP A 50 22.09 -14.17 34.29
N CYS A 51 22.57 -14.37 35.52
CA CYS A 51 23.70 -13.62 36.09
C CYS A 51 25.04 -13.90 35.37
N LYS A 52 25.06 -14.80 34.37
CA LYS A 52 26.22 -15.13 33.54
C LYS A 52 26.09 -14.62 32.10
N GLY A 53 25.01 -13.89 31.77
CA GLY A 53 24.80 -13.32 30.44
C GLY A 53 24.30 -14.33 29.40
N VAL A 54 23.80 -15.49 29.82
CA VAL A 54 23.27 -16.52 28.91
C VAL A 54 21.82 -16.21 28.54
N PHE A 55 21.50 -16.32 27.26
CA PHE A 55 20.17 -16.09 26.71
C PHE A 55 19.27 -17.31 26.93
N VAL A 56 18.19 -17.16 27.71
CA VAL A 56 17.24 -18.25 27.98
C VAL A 56 15.85 -17.87 27.48
N LYS A 57 15.26 -18.74 26.64
CA LYS A 57 13.89 -18.63 26.13
C LYS A 57 12.97 -19.56 26.93
N SER A 58 12.01 -18.99 27.68
CA SER A 58 10.93 -19.74 28.31
C SER A 58 9.62 -19.55 27.55
N THR A 59 8.84 -20.62 27.37
CA THR A 59 7.55 -20.59 26.68
C THR A 59 6.46 -21.09 27.61
N HIS A 60 5.40 -20.31 27.80
CA HIS A 60 4.26 -20.69 28.65
C HIS A 60 2.96 -20.79 27.82
N THR A 61 2.25 -21.91 27.98
CA THR A 61 0.89 -22.13 27.46
C THR A 61 -0.12 -22.08 28.62
N ARG A 62 -1.34 -21.60 28.33
CA ARG A 62 -2.33 -21.16 29.34
C ARG A 62 -3.02 -22.27 30.15
N ALA A 63 -2.52 -23.51 30.14
CA ALA A 63 -3.12 -24.64 30.84
C ALA A 63 -2.19 -25.17 31.94
N ASN A 64 -2.54 -24.90 33.20
CA ASN A 64 -1.92 -25.33 34.47
C ASN A 64 -0.55 -24.70 34.88
N PRO A 65 -0.46 -23.96 36.01
CA PRO A 65 0.77 -23.30 36.44
C PRO A 65 1.79 -24.17 37.22
N THR A 66 1.63 -25.50 37.29
CA THR A 66 2.41 -26.33 38.23
C THR A 66 3.45 -27.27 37.63
N HIS A 67 3.70 -27.27 36.31
CA HIS A 67 4.80 -28.04 35.73
C HIS A 67 5.66 -27.22 34.77
N CYS A 68 6.95 -27.07 35.12
CA CYS A 68 7.98 -26.52 34.25
C CYS A 68 8.64 -27.67 33.47
N ILE A 69 8.53 -27.64 32.14
CA ILE A 69 9.41 -28.43 31.26
C ILE A 69 10.13 -27.42 30.36
N GLY A 70 11.41 -27.19 30.63
CA GLY A 70 12.28 -26.36 29.80
C GLY A 70 13.29 -27.21 29.06
N THR A 71 13.48 -26.97 27.77
CA THR A 71 14.60 -27.51 26.99
C THR A 71 15.74 -26.48 26.93
N TYR A 72 16.97 -26.94 27.17
CA TYR A 72 18.18 -26.13 27.16
C TYR A 72 18.80 -26.15 25.76
N GLN A 73 19.15 -25.00 25.20
CA GLN A 73 19.90 -24.93 23.95
C GLN A 73 20.96 -23.83 24.06
N GLU A 74 22.23 -24.23 24.13
CA GLU A 74 23.37 -23.31 24.13
C GLU A 74 23.77 -22.95 22.69
N PHE A 75 24.05 -21.67 22.45
CA PHE A 75 24.62 -21.20 21.18
C PHE A 75 26.04 -20.67 21.42
N PRO A 76 27.07 -21.09 20.66
CA PRO A 76 28.40 -20.53 20.77
C PRO A 76 28.50 -19.14 20.09
N PRO A 77 29.41 -18.27 20.54
CA PRO A 77 29.58 -16.93 19.96
C PRO A 77 30.28 -17.00 18.59
N VAL A 78 29.77 -16.26 17.60
CA VAL A 78 30.33 -16.23 16.23
C VAL A 78 31.39 -15.14 16.09
N ASP A 79 32.56 -15.58 15.63
CA ASP A 79 33.82 -14.84 15.42
C ASP A 79 33.82 -14.02 14.10
N LYS A 80 34.50 -12.87 14.09
CA LYS A 80 34.53 -11.92 12.97
C LYS A 80 35.82 -12.09 12.15
N ARG A 81 35.77 -12.73 10.97
CA ARG A 81 36.84 -12.61 9.94
C ARG A 81 36.27 -12.56 8.52
N ARG A 82 36.81 -11.63 7.71
CA ARG A 82 36.53 -11.41 6.27
C ARG A 82 37.21 -12.47 5.39
N PRO A 83 36.66 -12.81 4.21
CA PRO A 83 37.39 -13.57 3.17
C PRO A 83 38.17 -12.64 2.21
N PRO A 84 39.21 -13.15 1.52
CA PRO A 84 40.01 -12.38 0.57
C PRO A 84 39.43 -12.39 -0.86
N VAL A 85 39.92 -11.43 -1.64
CA VAL A 85 39.58 -11.12 -3.03
C VAL A 85 40.50 -11.91 -3.97
N ASP A 86 39.93 -12.60 -4.97
CA ASP A 86 40.69 -13.18 -6.09
C ASP A 86 40.34 -12.49 -7.41
N ASN A 87 41.37 -11.92 -8.03
CA ASN A 87 41.43 -11.50 -9.42
C ASN A 87 42.03 -12.65 -10.22
N ASN A 88 41.45 -13.04 -11.36
CA ASN A 88 42.21 -13.32 -12.59
C ASN A 88 41.31 -13.48 -13.81
N LEU A 89 41.58 -12.64 -14.80
CA LEU A 89 41.20 -12.71 -16.20
C LEU A 89 42.20 -13.60 -16.95
N ALA A 90 41.72 -14.57 -17.74
CA ALA A 90 42.38 -15.02 -18.96
C ALA A 90 41.46 -15.92 -19.81
N SER A 91 41.33 -15.56 -21.09
CA SER A 91 40.89 -16.36 -22.25
C SER A 91 41.85 -16.03 -23.38
N PRO A 92 41.90 -16.76 -24.53
CA PRO A 92 41.50 -18.14 -24.80
C PRO A 92 42.62 -18.93 -25.53
N HIS A 93 42.50 -20.26 -25.62
CA HIS A 93 43.27 -21.06 -26.59
C HIS A 93 42.34 -21.90 -27.47
N VAL A 94 42.54 -21.72 -28.77
CA VAL A 94 42.00 -22.47 -29.90
C VAL A 94 42.82 -23.75 -30.07
N SER A 95 42.17 -24.89 -30.31
CA SER A 95 42.78 -26.03 -31.02
C SER A 95 41.72 -26.80 -31.78
N GLU A 96 41.97 -26.96 -33.08
CA GLU A 96 41.19 -27.70 -34.08
C GLU A 96 41.38 -29.22 -34.00
N ASP A 97 40.38 -29.89 -34.58
CA ASP A 97 40.39 -31.15 -35.34
C ASP A 97 40.54 -32.53 -34.67
N ILE A 98 39.53 -33.37 -34.96
CA ILE A 98 39.51 -34.67 -35.68
C ILE A 98 38.07 -35.19 -35.46
N GLY A 99 37.20 -35.48 -36.43
CA GLY A 99 37.36 -36.18 -37.70
C GLY A 99 36.31 -37.32 -37.72
N GLY A 100 35.14 -37.09 -38.32
CA GLY A 100 34.04 -38.07 -38.38
C GLY A 100 33.23 -37.93 -39.67
N LYS A 101 33.43 -38.87 -40.60
CA LYS A 101 32.74 -38.96 -41.90
C LYS A 101 31.24 -39.22 -41.71
N VAL A 102 30.39 -38.35 -42.23
CA VAL A 102 28.96 -38.61 -42.47
C VAL A 102 28.65 -38.33 -43.93
N SER A 103 27.89 -39.22 -44.56
CA SER A 103 27.64 -39.22 -46.00
C SER A 103 26.62 -38.14 -46.38
N ASP A 104 27.01 -37.20 -47.23
CA ASP A 104 26.12 -36.17 -47.78
C ASP A 104 25.16 -36.77 -48.83
N ARG A 105 23.86 -36.79 -48.51
CA ARG A 105 22.79 -36.75 -49.51
C ARG A 105 22.31 -35.30 -49.61
N PRO A 106 22.13 -34.73 -50.83
CA PRO A 106 21.70 -33.35 -50.97
C PRO A 106 20.25 -33.22 -50.50
N VAL A 107 20.06 -32.54 -49.36
CA VAL A 107 18.75 -32.14 -48.84
C VAL A 107 18.12 -31.17 -49.84
N THR A 108 16.97 -31.57 -50.41
CA THR A 108 16.26 -30.79 -51.41
C THR A 108 15.75 -29.46 -50.82
N ARG A 109 15.60 -28.43 -51.66
CA ARG A 109 15.07 -27.11 -51.25
C ARG A 109 13.71 -27.21 -50.53
N LEU A 110 12.92 -28.24 -50.86
CA LEU A 110 11.64 -28.54 -50.19
C LEU A 110 11.83 -29.05 -48.75
N GLN A 111 12.84 -29.89 -48.50
CA GLN A 111 13.17 -30.37 -47.16
C GLN A 111 13.76 -29.27 -46.27
N ARG A 112 14.50 -28.30 -46.85
CA ARG A 112 14.93 -27.10 -46.09
C ARG A 112 13.75 -26.21 -45.71
N LEU A 113 12.74 -26.09 -46.57
CA LEU A 113 11.52 -25.34 -46.25
C LEU A 113 10.65 -26.06 -45.21
N GLN A 114 10.56 -27.39 -45.26
CA GLN A 114 9.88 -28.18 -44.21
C GLN A 114 10.66 -28.21 -42.89
N GLN A 115 11.99 -28.22 -42.91
CA GLN A 115 12.80 -28.08 -41.69
C GLN A 115 12.76 -26.66 -41.13
N ALA A 116 12.66 -25.62 -41.97
CA ALA A 116 12.43 -24.25 -41.52
C ALA A 116 11.03 -24.06 -40.90
N GLN A 117 9.99 -24.65 -41.49
CA GLN A 117 8.64 -24.65 -40.91
C GLN A 117 8.50 -25.49 -39.64
N ASN A 118 9.29 -26.56 -39.50
CA ASN A 118 9.34 -27.37 -38.27
C ASN A 118 10.25 -26.75 -37.20
N ALA A 119 11.24 -25.94 -37.57
CA ALA A 119 12.07 -25.17 -36.64
C ALA A 119 11.35 -23.92 -36.11
N GLU A 120 10.43 -23.32 -36.87
CA GLU A 120 9.55 -22.24 -36.39
C GLU A 120 8.50 -22.72 -35.38
N ASN A 121 8.25 -24.04 -35.29
CA ASN A 121 7.32 -24.64 -34.32
C ASN A 121 8.00 -25.23 -33.07
N HIS A 122 9.32 -25.17 -32.96
CA HIS A 122 10.05 -25.59 -31.76
C HIS A 122 10.85 -24.43 -31.17
N GLY A 123 10.25 -23.82 -30.14
CA GLY A 123 11.03 -23.19 -29.08
C GLY A 123 11.09 -21.68 -29.06
N HIS A 124 10.00 -20.97 -29.38
CA HIS A 124 9.75 -19.79 -28.57
C HIS A 124 9.34 -20.29 -27.17
N PRO A 125 10.07 -19.97 -26.09
CA PRO A 125 9.56 -20.25 -24.75
C PRO A 125 8.18 -19.61 -24.68
N SER A 126 7.15 -20.44 -24.50
CA SER A 126 5.78 -19.96 -24.32
C SER A 126 5.83 -18.93 -23.21
N ARG A 127 5.36 -17.70 -23.49
CA ARG A 127 5.31 -16.64 -22.48
C ARG A 127 4.69 -17.22 -21.21
N PRO A 128 5.29 -16.97 -20.03
CA PRO A 128 4.77 -17.54 -18.81
C PRO A 128 3.32 -17.07 -18.61
N ARG A 129 2.46 -17.99 -18.19
CA ARG A 129 1.07 -17.68 -17.84
C ARG A 129 1.07 -16.82 -16.59
N LEU A 130 0.42 -15.67 -16.67
CA LEU A 130 0.29 -14.76 -15.53
C LEU A 130 -0.90 -15.20 -14.65
N PHE A 131 -0.65 -15.26 -13.35
CA PHE A 131 -1.68 -15.49 -12.34
C PHE A 131 -1.68 -14.30 -11.38
N THR A 132 -2.76 -13.51 -11.37
CA THR A 132 -2.93 -12.44 -10.37
C THR A 132 -3.72 -12.96 -9.16
N LEU A 133 -3.08 -12.98 -8.00
CA LEU A 133 -3.75 -13.14 -6.71
C LEU A 133 -4.06 -11.75 -6.13
N TRP A 134 -5.32 -11.34 -6.20
CA TRP A 134 -5.82 -10.12 -5.59
C TRP A 134 -5.95 -10.33 -4.08
N VAL A 135 -5.14 -9.62 -3.31
CA VAL A 135 -5.05 -9.76 -1.85
C VAL A 135 -5.73 -8.56 -1.20
N LEU A 136 -6.91 -8.78 -0.62
CA LEU A 136 -7.66 -7.76 0.11
C LEU A 136 -7.09 -7.64 1.52
N ILE A 137 -6.44 -6.53 1.82
CA ILE A 137 -5.85 -6.23 3.12
C ILE A 137 -6.87 -5.44 3.94
N GLY A 138 -7.44 -6.08 4.96
CA GLY A 138 -8.36 -5.43 5.89
C GLY A 138 -7.65 -4.44 6.83
N ASP A 139 -8.32 -3.35 7.17
CA ASP A 139 -7.83 -2.38 8.15
C ASP A 139 -7.87 -2.98 9.56
N THR A 140 -6.69 -3.34 10.05
CA THR A 140 -6.46 -3.77 11.43
C THR A 140 -5.61 -2.74 12.15
N ASP A 141 -5.89 -2.49 13.42
CA ASP A 141 -5.04 -1.64 14.26
C ASP A 141 -3.77 -2.38 14.72
N ASP A 142 -2.94 -1.72 15.55
CA ASP A 142 -1.71 -2.29 16.10
C ASP A 142 -1.91 -3.58 16.93
N ALA A 143 -3.13 -3.86 17.39
CA ALA A 143 -3.48 -5.07 18.11
C ALA A 143 -3.89 -6.23 17.18
N GLY A 144 -3.98 -5.96 15.87
CA GLY A 144 -4.60 -6.87 14.91
C GLY A 144 -6.12 -6.91 15.04
N ASP A 145 -6.70 -6.03 15.85
CA ASP A 145 -8.15 -5.91 15.95
C ASP A 145 -8.64 -5.25 14.67
N VAL A 146 -9.73 -5.77 14.10
CA VAL A 146 -10.44 -5.07 13.02
C VAL A 146 -10.72 -3.69 13.55
N VAL A 147 -10.26 -2.64 12.86
CA VAL A 147 -10.66 -1.29 13.24
C VAL A 147 -12.19 -1.31 13.10
N HIS A 148 -12.93 -1.35 14.20
CA HIS A 148 -14.37 -1.67 14.23
C HIS A 148 -15.27 -0.60 13.56
N LYS A 149 -14.72 0.27 12.72
CA LYS A 149 -15.37 1.39 12.00
C LYS A 149 -15.43 1.19 10.49
N TYR A 150 -15.49 -0.05 10.01
CA TYR A 150 -15.54 -0.33 8.58
C TYR A 150 -16.63 -1.33 8.22
N GLU A 151 -17.75 -1.29 8.93
CA GLU A 151 -19.01 -1.59 8.25
C GLU A 151 -19.10 -0.65 7.03
N PRO A 152 -19.64 -1.08 5.88
CA PRO A 152 -19.76 -0.21 4.70
C PRO A 152 -20.44 1.14 4.95
N GLU A 153 -21.12 1.27 6.10
CA GLU A 153 -21.80 2.46 6.60
C GLU A 153 -20.85 3.49 7.24
N ASP A 154 -19.67 3.07 7.73
CA ASP A 154 -18.74 3.90 8.51
C ASP A 154 -17.55 4.46 7.69
N VAL A 155 -17.28 3.89 6.52
CA VAL A 155 -16.32 4.43 5.53
C VAL A 155 -17.06 5.08 4.37
N SER A 156 -17.36 6.36 4.55
CA SER A 156 -18.16 7.12 3.60
C SER A 156 -17.58 7.18 2.19
N PHE A 157 -16.29 6.87 1.93
CA PHE A 157 -15.68 7.08 0.60
C PHE A 157 -15.11 5.85 -0.08
N CYS A 158 -15.12 4.69 0.58
CA CYS A 158 -14.47 3.47 0.09
C CYS A 158 -15.45 2.44 -0.50
N ASN A 159 -16.75 2.71 -0.41
CA ASN A 159 -17.80 1.82 -0.91
C ASN A 159 -18.41 2.31 -2.22
N VAL A 160 -18.98 1.36 -2.95
CA VAL A 160 -19.79 1.54 -4.14
C VAL A 160 -21.15 0.94 -3.88
N SER A 161 -22.20 1.75 -4.07
CA SER A 161 -23.59 1.33 -3.98
C SER A 161 -24.07 0.91 -5.36
N LEU A 162 -24.51 -0.34 -5.49
CA LEU A 162 -25.00 -0.93 -6.73
C LEU A 162 -26.48 -1.28 -6.55
N TYR A 163 -27.35 -0.68 -7.35
CA TYR A 163 -28.74 -1.11 -7.47
C TYR A 163 -28.81 -2.22 -8.52
N LEU A 164 -29.25 -3.42 -8.14
CA LEU A 164 -29.25 -4.61 -9.02
C LEU A 164 -30.50 -4.71 -9.92
N GLU A 165 -31.51 -3.89 -9.66
CA GLU A 165 -32.80 -3.88 -10.38
C GLU A 165 -32.83 -3.01 -11.65
N PRO A 166 -32.13 -1.85 -11.75
CA PRO A 166 -32.04 -1.09 -12.99
C PRO A 166 -31.36 -1.88 -14.12
N ALA A 167 -31.87 -1.71 -15.35
CA ALA A 167 -31.29 -2.29 -16.57
C ALA A 167 -29.81 -1.89 -16.78
N SER A 168 -29.40 -0.72 -16.29
CA SER A 168 -28.03 -0.21 -16.41
C SER A 168 -26.97 -1.07 -15.70
N VAL A 169 -27.34 -1.83 -14.67
CA VAL A 169 -26.43 -2.76 -13.97
C VAL A 169 -26.52 -4.18 -14.52
N GLN A 170 -27.68 -4.59 -15.00
CA GLN A 170 -27.91 -5.97 -15.45
C GLN A 170 -27.19 -6.33 -16.76
N HIS A 171 -26.78 -5.33 -17.55
CA HIS A 171 -26.09 -5.53 -18.83
C HIS A 171 -24.56 -5.44 -18.74
N GLU A 172 -24.02 -5.08 -17.58
CA GLU A 172 -22.58 -4.97 -17.40
C GLU A 172 -21.93 -6.37 -17.36
N PRO A 173 -20.96 -6.68 -18.25
CA PRO A 173 -20.40 -8.03 -18.37
C PRO A 173 -19.72 -8.54 -17.10
N TRP A 174 -19.26 -7.63 -16.24
CA TRP A 174 -18.57 -7.94 -14.99
C TRP A 174 -19.52 -8.15 -13.81
N VAL A 175 -20.81 -7.79 -13.92
CA VAL A 175 -21.77 -7.90 -12.82
C VAL A 175 -22.09 -9.39 -12.58
N PRO A 176 -21.77 -9.94 -11.39
CA PRO A 176 -22.13 -11.30 -11.06
C PRO A 176 -23.66 -11.48 -11.00
N ALA A 177 -24.13 -12.68 -11.33
CA ALA A 177 -25.51 -13.07 -11.07
C ALA A 177 -25.87 -12.89 -9.58
N ALA A 178 -27.14 -12.63 -9.25
CA ALA A 178 -27.61 -12.40 -7.87
C ALA A 178 -27.17 -13.50 -6.86
N SER A 179 -27.13 -14.76 -7.30
CA SER A 179 -26.64 -15.88 -6.48
C SER A 179 -25.15 -15.79 -6.16
N LYS A 180 -24.33 -15.23 -7.07
CA LYS A 180 -22.89 -15.01 -6.87
C LYS A 180 -22.62 -13.88 -5.88
N TRP A 181 -23.45 -12.84 -5.82
CA TRP A 181 -23.32 -11.78 -4.81
C TRP A 181 -23.43 -12.31 -3.37
N LYS A 182 -24.38 -13.21 -3.12
CA LYS A 182 -24.50 -13.89 -1.81
C LYS A 182 -23.29 -14.75 -1.47
N GLN A 183 -22.71 -15.42 -2.48
CA GLN A 183 -21.48 -16.20 -2.29
C GLN A 183 -20.27 -15.30 -1.99
N LEU A 184 -20.15 -14.18 -2.69
CA LEU A 184 -19.12 -13.17 -2.42
C LEU A 184 -19.27 -12.58 -1.03
N GLN A 185 -20.50 -12.27 -0.57
CA GLN A 185 -20.74 -11.81 0.80
C GLN A 185 -20.26 -12.82 1.84
N LYS A 186 -20.60 -14.11 1.65
CA LYS A 186 -20.16 -15.17 2.57
C LYS A 186 -18.63 -15.30 2.60
N ARG A 187 -17.98 -15.07 1.46
CA ARG A 187 -16.52 -15.18 1.32
C ARG A 187 -15.77 -13.96 1.84
N PHE A 188 -16.39 -12.78 1.76
CA PHE A 188 -15.79 -11.49 2.07
C PHE A 188 -16.75 -10.63 2.93
N PRO A 189 -17.11 -11.07 4.14
CA PRO A 189 -18.18 -10.46 4.93
C PRO A 189 -17.94 -8.99 5.33
N GLY A 190 -16.68 -8.55 5.43
CA GLY A 190 -16.32 -7.15 5.72
C GLY A 190 -16.19 -6.25 4.49
N PHE A 191 -16.29 -6.79 3.28
CA PHE A 191 -16.11 -6.04 2.03
C PHE A 191 -17.38 -5.89 1.21
N LEU A 192 -18.47 -6.52 1.67
CA LEU A 192 -19.70 -6.57 0.91
C LEU A 192 -20.91 -6.72 1.82
N LYS A 193 -21.92 -5.90 1.57
CA LYS A 193 -23.23 -6.01 2.19
C LYS A 193 -24.31 -6.05 1.11
N SER A 194 -25.07 -7.14 1.06
CA SER A 194 -26.20 -7.27 0.14
C SER A 194 -27.54 -7.17 0.88
N SER A 195 -28.45 -6.40 0.32
CA SER A 195 -29.87 -6.33 0.64
C SER A 195 -30.71 -6.60 -0.61
N SER A 196 -32.03 -6.76 -0.49
CA SER A 196 -32.92 -6.97 -1.64
C SER A 196 -32.74 -5.85 -2.68
N GLY A 197 -32.27 -6.20 -3.88
CA GLY A 197 -32.09 -5.27 -5.00
C GLY A 197 -30.91 -4.30 -4.89
N HIS A 198 -30.09 -4.38 -3.83
CA HIS A 198 -29.02 -3.41 -3.58
C HIS A 198 -27.79 -4.08 -2.93
N VAL A 199 -26.60 -3.67 -3.36
CA VAL A 199 -25.33 -4.16 -2.81
C VAL A 199 -24.41 -2.98 -2.55
N GLN A 200 -23.83 -2.93 -1.37
CA GLN A 200 -22.68 -2.08 -1.08
C GLN A 200 -21.42 -2.94 -1.14
N VAL A 201 -20.47 -2.55 -1.98
CA VAL A 201 -19.22 -3.28 -2.21
C VAL A 201 -18.06 -2.33 -1.97
N HIS A 202 -17.08 -2.79 -1.21
CA HIS A 202 -15.83 -2.06 -1.05
C HIS A 202 -15.07 -1.98 -2.38
N GLN A 203 -14.55 -0.81 -2.73
CA GLN A 203 -13.96 -0.52 -4.04
C GLN A 203 -12.82 -1.46 -4.41
N SER A 204 -11.97 -1.85 -3.45
CA SER A 204 -10.90 -2.84 -3.67
C SER A 204 -11.43 -4.21 -4.10
N LEU A 205 -12.52 -4.68 -3.47
CA LEU A 205 -13.18 -5.93 -3.88
C LEU A 205 -13.84 -5.76 -5.25
N LEU A 206 -14.52 -4.64 -5.49
CA LEU A 206 -15.19 -4.40 -6.77
C LEU A 206 -14.19 -4.35 -7.93
N THR A 207 -13.09 -3.60 -7.81
CA THR A 207 -12.01 -3.57 -8.80
C THR A 207 -11.46 -4.97 -9.07
N SER A 208 -11.20 -5.75 -8.01
CA SER A 208 -10.69 -7.12 -8.14
C SER A 208 -11.68 -8.05 -8.85
N VAL A 209 -12.98 -7.92 -8.55
CA VAL A 209 -14.06 -8.67 -9.21
C VAL A 209 -14.13 -8.31 -10.68
N ILE A 210 -14.12 -7.02 -11.02
CA ILE A 210 -14.18 -6.56 -12.42
C ILE A 210 -12.96 -7.08 -13.19
N ALA A 211 -11.76 -6.92 -12.64
CA ALA A 211 -10.53 -7.37 -13.27
C ALA A 211 -10.50 -8.89 -13.48
N THR A 212 -11.14 -9.67 -12.60
CA THR A 212 -11.22 -11.14 -12.74
C THR A 212 -12.37 -11.57 -13.67
N ALA A 213 -13.43 -10.78 -13.80
CA ALA A 213 -14.63 -11.13 -14.57
C ALA A 213 -14.52 -10.78 -16.06
N SER A 214 -13.72 -9.78 -16.44
CA SER A 214 -13.59 -9.31 -17.82
C SER A 214 -12.85 -10.28 -18.76
N ASP A 215 -12.38 -11.42 -18.26
CA ASP A 215 -11.51 -12.34 -18.98
C ASP A 215 -12.28 -13.58 -19.49
N GLY A 216 -12.85 -13.43 -20.69
CA GLY A 216 -13.26 -14.56 -21.52
C GLY A 216 -12.09 -15.41 -22.06
N ASN A 217 -10.85 -14.95 -21.85
CA ASN A 217 -9.61 -15.68 -22.13
C ASN A 217 -8.69 -15.55 -20.91
N GLU A 218 -8.25 -16.69 -20.38
CA GLU A 218 -7.57 -16.91 -19.10
C GLU A 218 -6.51 -15.85 -18.67
N VAL A 219 -6.92 -14.89 -17.83
CA VAL A 219 -6.13 -14.59 -16.62
C VAL A 219 -6.89 -15.26 -15.48
N LYS A 220 -6.45 -16.47 -15.11
CA LYS A 220 -7.05 -17.28 -14.03
C LYS A 220 -6.71 -16.67 -12.67
N GLY A 221 -7.03 -15.41 -12.42
CA GLY A 221 -6.77 -14.77 -11.15
C GLY A 221 -7.63 -15.34 -10.02
N ALA A 222 -7.29 -14.98 -8.79
CA ALA A 222 -8.06 -15.31 -7.61
C ALA A 222 -8.12 -14.13 -6.65
N ILE A 223 -9.19 -14.05 -5.86
CA ILE A 223 -9.33 -13.03 -4.80
C ILE A 223 -9.23 -13.74 -3.44
N ARG A 224 -8.41 -13.23 -2.52
CA ARG A 224 -8.26 -13.72 -1.15
C ARG A 224 -8.12 -12.55 -0.19
N THR A 225 -8.47 -12.76 1.08
CA THR A 225 -8.08 -11.81 2.14
C THR A 225 -6.62 -12.01 2.52
N TRP A 226 -5.99 -11.01 3.14
CA TRP A 226 -4.64 -11.15 3.68
C TRP A 226 -4.51 -12.36 4.61
N GLU A 227 -5.43 -12.55 5.56
CA GLU A 227 -5.44 -13.69 6.49
C GLU A 227 -5.39 -15.06 5.79
N GLN A 228 -6.13 -15.20 4.68
CA GLN A 228 -6.13 -16.42 3.87
C GLN A 228 -4.78 -16.61 3.16
N VAL A 229 -4.20 -15.53 2.62
CA VAL A 229 -2.89 -15.59 1.95
C VAL A 229 -1.79 -15.90 2.96
N GLU A 230 -1.78 -15.21 4.10
CA GLU A 230 -0.83 -15.43 5.20
C GLU A 230 -0.84 -16.88 5.67
N SER A 231 -2.02 -17.48 5.83
CA SER A 231 -2.14 -18.90 6.19
C SER A 231 -1.41 -19.82 5.19
N HIS A 232 -1.51 -19.52 3.89
CA HIS A 232 -0.83 -20.28 2.84
C HIS A 232 0.67 -19.99 2.73
N LEU A 233 1.09 -18.76 3.04
CA LEU A 233 2.52 -18.40 3.16
C LEU A 233 3.16 -19.18 4.32
N GLN A 234 2.49 -19.24 5.47
CA GLN A 234 2.94 -19.96 6.66
C GLN A 234 2.94 -21.49 6.45
N ALA A 235 1.90 -22.03 5.80
CA ALA A 235 1.83 -23.44 5.43
C ALA A 235 2.78 -23.80 4.27
N ARG A 236 3.36 -22.80 3.63
CA ARG A 236 4.28 -22.90 2.48
C ARG A 236 3.67 -23.56 1.25
N ASP A 237 2.36 -23.46 1.09
CA ASP A 237 1.60 -24.16 0.05
C ASP A 237 0.92 -23.21 -0.95
N LEU A 238 1.20 -21.89 -0.89
CA LEU A 238 0.53 -20.90 -1.75
C LEU A 238 0.57 -21.25 -3.24
N HIS A 239 1.74 -21.58 -3.80
CA HIS A 239 1.87 -21.98 -5.21
C HIS A 239 1.11 -23.28 -5.53
N SER A 240 1.25 -24.30 -4.69
CA SER A 240 0.54 -25.58 -4.88
C SER A 240 -0.96 -25.48 -4.72
N HIS A 241 -1.45 -24.57 -3.86
CA HIS A 241 -2.88 -24.32 -3.66
C HIS A 241 -3.56 -23.84 -4.94
N PHE A 242 -2.81 -23.14 -5.81
CA PHE A 242 -3.29 -22.63 -7.09
C PHE A 242 -2.77 -23.42 -8.30
N ASP A 243 -2.12 -24.56 -8.08
CA ASP A 243 -1.53 -25.40 -9.13
C ASP A 243 -0.61 -24.58 -10.07
N LEU A 244 0.30 -23.81 -9.47
CA LEU A 244 1.24 -22.95 -10.20
C LEU A 244 2.58 -23.67 -10.42
N ASP A 245 2.93 -23.86 -11.68
CA ASP A 245 4.23 -24.36 -12.13
C ASP A 245 5.21 -23.18 -12.23
N PRO A 246 6.23 -23.08 -11.37
CA PRO A 246 7.14 -21.92 -11.35
C PRO A 246 8.02 -21.81 -12.61
N HIS A 247 8.02 -22.82 -13.49
CA HIS A 247 8.70 -22.75 -14.78
C HIS A 247 7.81 -22.22 -15.91
N LYS A 248 6.50 -22.19 -15.70
CA LYS A 248 5.51 -21.78 -16.70
C LYS A 248 4.61 -20.64 -16.25
N ASP A 249 4.52 -20.41 -14.95
CA ASP A 249 3.59 -19.49 -14.33
C ASP A 249 4.35 -18.39 -13.60
N ARG A 250 3.82 -17.18 -13.68
CA ARG A 250 4.25 -16.04 -12.85
C ARG A 250 3.11 -15.64 -11.93
N LEU A 251 3.38 -15.64 -10.63
CA LEU A 251 2.44 -15.22 -9.60
C LEU A 251 2.62 -13.73 -9.31
N VAL A 252 1.54 -12.95 -9.42
CA VAL A 252 1.50 -11.54 -9.01
C VAL A 252 0.57 -11.41 -7.82
N LEU A 253 1.12 -11.05 -6.66
CA LEU A 253 0.37 -10.73 -5.45
C LEU A 253 -0.04 -9.25 -5.51
N ALA A 254 -1.23 -8.97 -6.02
CA ALA A 254 -1.77 -7.61 -6.09
C ALA A 254 -2.36 -7.23 -4.73
N LEU A 255 -1.58 -6.52 -3.92
CA LEU A 255 -1.93 -6.05 -2.59
C LEU A 255 -2.88 -4.85 -2.70
N MET A 256 -4.16 -5.13 -2.43
CA MET A 256 -5.24 -4.17 -2.47
C MET A 256 -5.55 -3.69 -1.07
N GLU A 257 -5.16 -2.45 -0.81
CA GLU A 257 -5.36 -1.83 0.49
C GLU A 257 -6.81 -1.41 0.64
N THR A 258 -7.37 -1.70 1.81
CA THR A 258 -8.76 -1.34 2.09
C THR A 258 -8.91 -0.20 3.09
N GLY A 259 -7.78 0.26 3.61
CA GLY A 259 -7.63 1.59 4.19
C GLY A 259 -6.19 1.86 4.65
N PHE A 260 -5.96 2.02 5.96
CA PHE A 260 -4.73 2.60 6.51
C PHE A 260 -4.00 1.67 7.50
N PRO A 261 -3.33 0.61 7.02
CA PRO A 261 -2.54 -0.22 7.90
C PRO A 261 -1.42 0.58 8.55
N VAL A 262 -1.17 0.27 9.82
CA VAL A 262 0.00 0.77 10.55
C VAL A 262 1.29 0.21 9.93
N LYS A 263 2.39 0.93 10.10
CA LYS A 263 3.68 0.59 9.48
C LYS A 263 4.13 -0.84 9.79
N SER A 264 3.98 -1.28 11.03
CA SER A 264 4.34 -2.64 11.46
C SER A 264 3.57 -3.70 10.69
N THR A 265 2.28 -3.48 10.40
CA THR A 265 1.44 -4.39 9.63
C THR A 265 1.97 -4.53 8.21
N ILE A 266 2.28 -3.41 7.54
CA ILE A 266 2.88 -3.45 6.20
C ILE A 266 4.22 -4.19 6.23
N GLN A 267 5.10 -3.88 7.18
CA GLN A 267 6.39 -4.56 7.30
C GLN A 267 6.22 -6.07 7.47
N SER A 268 5.31 -6.48 8.36
CA SER A 268 5.00 -7.89 8.60
C SER A 268 4.47 -8.59 7.35
N GLN A 269 3.69 -7.92 6.51
CA GLN A 269 3.18 -8.50 5.27
C GLN A 269 4.30 -8.85 4.30
N TYR A 270 5.21 -7.90 4.06
CA TYR A 270 6.36 -8.16 3.19
C TYR A 270 7.33 -9.15 3.80
N ASP A 271 7.56 -9.11 5.12
CA ASP A 271 8.39 -10.11 5.81
C ASP A 271 7.82 -11.52 5.60
N CYS A 272 6.49 -11.71 5.75
CA CYS A 272 5.83 -13.00 5.49
C CYS A 272 5.99 -13.47 4.04
N ILE A 273 5.90 -12.55 3.06
CA ILE A 273 6.09 -12.89 1.64
C ILE A 273 7.55 -13.27 1.38
N GLU A 274 8.51 -12.46 1.84
CA GLU A 274 9.94 -12.69 1.65
C GLU A 274 10.40 -13.99 2.32
N ASP A 275 9.98 -14.25 3.56
CA ASP A 275 10.26 -15.50 4.29
C ASP A 275 9.75 -16.71 3.50
N TYR A 276 8.54 -16.62 2.95
CA TYR A 276 7.97 -17.68 2.10
C TYR A 276 8.84 -17.90 0.86
N LEU A 277 9.15 -16.84 0.11
CA LEU A 277 9.94 -16.90 -1.13
C LEU A 277 11.37 -17.42 -0.90
N GLN A 278 11.97 -17.09 0.25
CA GLN A 278 13.28 -17.58 0.62
C GLN A 278 13.28 -19.10 0.83
N VAL A 279 12.21 -19.64 1.41
CA VAL A 279 12.12 -21.07 1.75
C VAL A 279 11.77 -21.94 0.55
N ILE A 280 10.83 -21.51 -0.30
CA ILE A 280 10.36 -22.33 -1.44
C ILE A 280 11.39 -22.43 -2.57
N GLY A 281 12.45 -21.62 -2.53
CA GLY A 281 13.58 -21.69 -3.44
C GLY A 281 13.59 -20.62 -4.52
N SER A 282 14.77 -20.43 -5.12
CA SER A 282 15.07 -19.32 -6.01
C SER A 282 14.21 -19.29 -7.29
N VAL A 283 13.79 -20.44 -7.80
CA VAL A 283 12.96 -20.54 -9.02
C VAL A 283 11.59 -19.90 -8.80
N TYR A 284 10.94 -20.19 -7.68
CA TYR A 284 9.65 -19.57 -7.34
C TYR A 284 9.81 -18.09 -7.02
N ASN A 285 10.88 -17.72 -6.31
CA ASN A 285 11.18 -16.32 -5.99
C ASN A 285 11.29 -15.45 -7.25
N SER A 286 12.03 -15.90 -8.27
CA SER A 286 12.17 -15.14 -9.53
C SER A 286 10.87 -15.02 -10.35
N HIS A 287 9.85 -15.83 -10.03
CA HIS A 287 8.56 -15.87 -10.73
C HIS A 287 7.39 -15.37 -9.85
N THR A 288 7.66 -14.85 -8.66
CA THR A 288 6.66 -14.23 -7.79
C THR A 288 6.92 -12.73 -7.67
N ILE A 289 5.88 -11.92 -7.85
CA ILE A 289 5.95 -10.46 -7.76
C ILE A 289 4.97 -10.01 -6.68
N ALA A 290 5.48 -9.34 -5.64
CA ALA A 290 4.64 -8.54 -4.75
C ALA A 290 4.38 -7.18 -5.41
N TYR A 291 3.11 -6.79 -5.54
CA TYR A 291 2.70 -5.52 -6.13
C TYR A 291 1.79 -4.73 -5.17
N PRO A 292 2.09 -3.45 -4.87
CA PRO A 292 3.36 -2.79 -5.17
C PRO A 292 4.55 -3.50 -4.50
N SER A 293 5.74 -3.09 -4.87
CA SER A 293 6.99 -3.46 -4.21
C SER A 293 7.04 -2.93 -2.79
N ARG A 294 7.89 -3.55 -1.97
CA ARG A 294 8.13 -3.11 -0.59
C ARG A 294 8.65 -1.68 -0.55
N GLU A 295 9.53 -1.34 -1.48
CA GLU A 295 10.13 -0.02 -1.63
C GLU A 295 9.08 1.04 -1.89
N GLU A 296 8.20 0.84 -2.88
CA GLU A 296 7.12 1.78 -3.15
C GLU A 296 6.13 1.84 -1.99
N ARG A 297 5.75 0.69 -1.40
CA ARG A 297 4.80 0.70 -0.28
C ARG A 297 5.33 1.51 0.90
N ASN A 298 6.61 1.33 1.24
CA ASN A 298 7.26 2.15 2.27
C ASN A 298 7.31 3.63 1.86
N ALA A 299 7.62 3.95 0.60
CA ALA A 299 7.63 5.33 0.12
C ALA A 299 6.24 5.99 0.23
N ALA A 300 5.20 5.25 -0.15
CA ALA A 300 3.83 5.74 -0.24
C ALA A 300 3.23 6.14 1.11
N GLU A 301 3.50 5.35 2.13
CA GLU A 301 2.96 5.60 3.47
C GLU A 301 3.77 6.64 4.25
N TYR A 302 5.03 6.85 3.83
CA TYR A 302 5.84 7.96 4.27
C TYR A 302 5.70 9.15 3.33
N LYS A 303 4.64 9.95 3.52
CA LYS A 303 4.24 11.13 2.71
C LYS A 303 5.39 12.03 2.25
N LEU A 304 6.48 12.08 3.01
CA LEU A 304 7.66 12.90 2.72
C LEU A 304 8.35 12.53 1.40
N GLN A 305 8.37 11.26 1.00
CA GLN A 305 9.03 10.87 -0.25
C GLN A 305 8.26 11.39 -1.47
N ASP A 306 6.93 11.31 -1.43
CA ASP A 306 6.08 11.88 -2.45
C ASP A 306 6.18 13.40 -2.51
N ILE A 307 6.18 14.05 -1.34
CA ILE A 307 6.32 15.50 -1.26
C ILE A 307 7.65 15.95 -1.86
N ARG A 308 8.76 15.21 -1.62
CA ARG A 308 10.05 15.49 -2.26
C ARG A 308 9.99 15.37 -3.77
N ALA A 309 9.41 14.29 -4.29
CA ALA A 309 9.27 14.11 -5.73
C ALA A 309 8.44 15.24 -6.36
N LEU A 310 7.37 15.67 -5.69
CA LEU A 310 6.55 16.79 -6.14
C LEU A 310 7.29 18.14 -6.06
N ASP A 311 8.11 18.35 -5.03
CA ASP A 311 8.95 19.55 -4.89
C ASP A 311 10.03 19.60 -6.00
N GLU A 312 10.68 18.46 -6.30
CA GLU A 312 11.65 18.31 -7.41
C GLU A 312 11.02 18.59 -8.78
N ILE A 313 9.83 18.04 -9.03
CA ILE A 313 9.07 18.31 -10.27
C ILE A 313 8.72 19.80 -10.38
N ALA A 314 8.28 20.41 -9.27
CA ALA A 314 7.91 21.81 -9.28
C ALA A 314 9.12 22.71 -9.56
N GLU A 315 10.27 22.43 -8.96
CA GLU A 315 11.52 23.13 -9.23
C GLU A 315 11.93 22.99 -10.70
N ALA A 316 11.96 21.75 -11.22
CA ALA A 316 12.34 21.47 -12.60
C ALA A 316 11.43 22.15 -13.65
N ARG A 317 10.17 22.40 -13.30
CA ARG A 317 9.16 22.99 -14.19
C ARG A 317 8.86 24.45 -13.91
N GLY A 318 9.52 25.06 -12.93
CA GLY A 318 9.22 26.43 -12.49
C GLY A 318 7.80 26.59 -11.96
N MET A 319 7.19 25.51 -11.44
CA MET A 319 5.86 25.53 -10.85
C MET A 319 5.93 25.97 -9.39
N TRP A 320 4.85 26.57 -8.89
CA TRP A 320 4.75 26.89 -7.47
C TRP A 320 4.27 25.69 -6.66
N ARG A 321 4.85 25.50 -5.48
CA ARG A 321 4.33 24.62 -4.42
C ARG A 321 4.38 25.29 -3.04
N PRO A 322 3.54 24.85 -2.10
CA PRO A 322 3.66 25.22 -0.70
C PRO A 322 5.04 24.80 -0.18
N THR A 323 5.76 25.71 0.49
CA THR A 323 7.07 25.37 1.06
C THR A 323 6.93 24.26 2.10
N THR A 324 7.68 23.19 1.95
CA THR A 324 7.76 22.10 2.93
C THR A 324 9.01 22.27 3.79
N CYS A 325 8.85 22.26 5.11
CA CYS A 325 9.96 21.99 6.02
C CYS A 325 9.82 20.55 6.51
N TYR A 326 10.81 19.72 6.17
CA TYR A 326 10.83 18.29 6.46
C TYR A 326 11.04 17.94 7.94
N GLY A 327 10.95 18.95 8.81
CA GLY A 327 10.99 18.76 10.26
C GLY A 327 12.40 18.62 10.83
N PHE A 328 13.47 18.80 10.04
CA PHE A 328 14.87 18.77 10.48
C PHE A 328 15.66 19.99 9.96
N GLY A 329 16.73 20.37 10.67
CA GLY A 329 17.61 21.48 10.28
C GLY A 329 16.99 22.87 10.46
N ASP A 330 17.40 23.82 9.62
CA ASP A 330 16.83 25.17 9.62
C ASP A 330 15.39 25.15 9.08
N CYS A 331 14.47 25.74 9.82
CA CYS A 331 13.04 25.68 9.52
C CYS A 331 12.67 26.54 8.30
N ALA A 332 12.39 25.91 7.15
CA ALA A 332 12.04 26.60 5.90
C ALA A 332 10.74 27.43 5.96
N VAL A 333 9.86 27.17 6.94
CA VAL A 333 8.58 27.87 7.12
C VAL A 333 8.52 28.71 8.40
N ALA A 334 9.67 29.05 9.00
CA ALA A 334 9.72 29.71 10.31
C ALA A 334 8.93 31.02 10.40
N ASN A 335 8.83 31.75 9.28
CA ASN A 335 8.17 33.05 9.18
C ASN A 335 6.87 32.99 8.36
N LYS A 336 6.27 31.80 8.21
CA LYS A 336 5.03 31.58 7.45
C LYS A 336 3.99 30.95 8.36
N LYS A 337 2.70 31.13 8.03
CA LYS A 337 1.63 30.29 8.59
C LYS A 337 1.86 28.86 8.10
N ASP A 338 1.90 27.91 9.01
CA ASP A 338 2.19 26.51 8.73
C ASP A 338 1.05 25.59 9.16
N ILE A 339 1.02 24.41 8.57
CA ILE A 339 0.24 23.26 9.02
C ILE A 339 1.22 22.15 9.40
N LEU A 340 1.09 21.63 10.61
CA LEU A 340 1.87 20.50 11.11
C LEU A 340 1.19 19.22 10.64
N LYS A 341 1.95 18.33 10.02
CA LYS A 341 1.49 17.05 9.49
C LYS A 341 2.37 15.93 10.02
N ARG A 342 1.76 14.80 10.36
CA ARG A 342 2.47 13.56 10.66
C ARG A 342 2.73 12.78 9.37
N SER A 343 3.95 12.29 9.18
CA SER A 343 4.38 11.60 7.95
C SER A 343 3.58 10.33 7.67
N TRP A 344 3.04 9.71 8.72
CA TRP A 344 2.20 8.52 8.67
C TRP A 344 0.86 8.84 9.34
N SER A 345 -0.14 9.24 8.55
CA SER A 345 -1.50 9.49 9.03
C SER A 345 -2.47 9.69 7.87
N SER A 346 -3.74 9.39 8.13
CA SER A 346 -4.82 9.55 7.16
C SER A 346 -5.87 10.56 7.61
N SER A 347 -6.77 10.91 6.69
CA SER A 347 -8.02 11.65 6.94
C SER A 347 -7.88 12.90 7.82
N SER A 348 -6.75 13.61 7.65
CA SER A 348 -6.41 14.81 8.42
C SER A 348 -6.33 14.63 9.95
N LEU A 349 -6.38 13.41 10.49
CA LEU A 349 -6.37 13.17 11.95
C LEU A 349 -5.16 13.83 12.64
N HIS A 350 -4.03 13.88 11.94
CA HIS A 350 -2.77 14.45 12.44
C HIS A 350 -2.29 15.62 11.59
N ALA A 351 -3.24 16.39 11.04
CA ALA A 351 -2.99 17.67 10.40
C ALA A 351 -3.56 18.79 11.26
N THR A 352 -2.72 19.67 11.80
CA THR A 352 -3.18 20.75 12.68
C THR A 352 -2.42 22.05 12.47
N THR A 353 -3.10 23.16 12.70
CA THR A 353 -2.47 24.49 12.81
C THR A 353 -2.13 24.84 14.27
N ASP A 354 -2.53 23.98 15.22
CA ASP A 354 -2.27 24.17 16.64
C ASP A 354 -0.80 23.92 16.96
N GLY A 355 -0.17 24.90 17.60
CA GLY A 355 1.23 24.82 18.02
C GLY A 355 1.52 23.75 19.08
N GLY A 356 0.51 23.02 19.58
CA GLY A 356 0.65 21.98 20.60
C GLY A 356 1.59 20.84 20.20
N ASN A 357 1.69 20.54 18.90
CA ASN A 357 2.62 19.54 18.37
C ASN A 357 3.97 20.12 17.92
N ALA A 358 4.23 21.42 18.12
CA ALA A 358 5.48 22.05 17.70
C ALA A 358 6.71 21.53 18.46
N SER A 359 6.52 20.92 19.64
CA SER A 359 7.58 20.22 20.39
C SER A 359 8.03 18.92 19.74
N ARG A 360 7.22 18.34 18.84
CA ARG A 360 7.54 17.11 18.09
C ARG A 360 8.39 17.38 16.84
N LEU A 361 8.51 18.64 16.43
CA LEU A 361 9.36 19.05 15.29
C LEU A 361 10.83 19.13 15.73
N THR A 362 11.75 18.68 14.88
CA THR A 362 13.20 18.78 15.13
C THR A 362 13.88 19.94 14.40
N CYS A 363 13.14 20.72 13.61
CA CYS A 363 13.67 21.90 12.94
C CYS A 363 13.78 23.08 13.92
N ALA A 364 14.78 23.93 13.71
CA ALA A 364 14.99 25.13 14.49
C ALA A 364 14.31 26.34 13.83
N ARG A 365 13.29 26.93 14.46
CA ARG A 365 12.69 28.22 14.04
C ARG A 365 13.64 29.41 14.21
N SER A 366 14.69 29.26 15.03
CA SER A 366 15.79 30.21 15.16
C SER A 366 17.06 29.45 15.54
N LYS A 367 18.25 29.98 15.16
CA LYS A 367 19.58 29.40 15.46
C LYS A 367 19.88 29.13 16.95
N ARG A 368 18.96 29.46 17.87
CA ARG A 368 19.15 29.35 19.33
C ARG A 368 18.40 28.20 20.01
N ARG A 369 17.52 27.46 19.31
CA ARG A 369 16.79 26.36 19.95
C ARG A 369 17.62 25.08 19.90
N LYS A 370 18.15 24.63 21.05
CA LYS A 370 18.73 23.29 21.18
C LYS A 370 17.61 22.27 20.99
N VAL A 371 17.66 21.55 19.88
CA VAL A 371 16.75 20.46 19.55
C VAL A 371 17.12 19.26 20.42
N ASP A 372 16.14 18.69 21.13
CA ASP A 372 16.35 17.49 21.93
C ASP A 372 16.29 16.26 21.01
N LYS A 373 17.44 15.91 20.42
CA LYS A 373 17.59 14.79 19.46
C LYS A 373 17.07 13.44 19.99
N LYS A 374 16.94 13.29 21.31
CA LYS A 374 16.49 12.05 21.94
C LYS A 374 14.99 11.79 21.73
N ALA A 375 14.18 12.84 21.61
CA ALA A 375 12.73 12.70 21.43
C ALA A 375 12.34 12.26 20.00
N SER A 376 13.13 12.61 18.98
CA SER A 376 12.84 12.27 17.59
C SER A 376 13.23 10.85 17.22
N ILE A 377 14.32 10.35 17.80
CA ILE A 377 14.74 8.94 17.65
C ILE A 377 13.65 8.04 18.23
N ASN A 378 13.11 8.39 19.40
CA ASN A 378 12.03 7.62 20.03
C ASN A 378 10.73 7.64 19.20
N ALA A 379 10.34 8.75 18.56
CA ALA A 379 9.11 8.81 17.74
C ALA A 379 9.21 7.99 16.43
N GLU A 380 10.41 7.84 15.86
CA GLU A 380 10.66 6.91 14.75
C GLU A 380 10.66 5.45 15.22
N GLU A 381 11.24 5.17 16.39
CA GLU A 381 11.30 3.84 17.01
C GLU A 381 9.94 3.33 17.51
N ASP A 382 9.07 4.23 17.99
CA ASP A 382 7.72 3.92 18.50
C ASP A 382 6.70 3.71 17.36
N GLY A 383 7.14 3.70 16.10
CA GLY A 383 6.25 3.55 14.94
C GLY A 383 5.36 4.77 14.68
N GLU A 384 5.57 5.86 15.43
CA GLU A 384 4.71 7.01 15.38
C GLU A 384 4.95 7.88 14.13
N GLY A 385 6.05 7.74 13.40
CA GLY A 385 6.32 8.56 12.22
C GLY A 385 6.73 10.01 12.58
N ILE A 386 7.32 10.69 11.61
CA ILE A 386 7.97 12.00 11.81
C ILE A 386 6.95 13.12 11.62
N TRP A 387 7.04 14.15 12.47
CA TRP A 387 6.30 15.39 12.25
C TRP A 387 7.07 16.33 11.32
N PHE A 388 6.37 16.85 10.32
CA PHE A 388 6.85 17.88 9.43
C PHE A 388 5.82 18.99 9.35
N HIS A 389 6.14 20.06 8.63
CA HIS A 389 5.20 21.15 8.43
C HIS A 389 5.35 21.80 7.06
N GLN A 390 4.24 22.31 6.58
CA GLN A 390 4.12 22.86 5.24
C GLN A 390 3.43 24.22 5.30
N GLU A 391 3.75 25.11 4.36
CA GLU A 391 3.06 26.38 4.21
C GLU A 391 1.54 26.16 4.13
N HIS A 392 0.81 26.88 4.96
CA HIS A 392 -0.65 26.82 5.00
C HIS A 392 -1.22 27.50 3.76
N VAL A 393 -2.01 26.77 2.98
CA VAL A 393 -2.73 27.29 1.81
C VAL A 393 -4.22 27.35 2.12
N GLU A 394 -4.79 28.56 2.07
CA GLU A 394 -6.19 28.79 2.42
C GLU A 394 -7.16 28.07 1.47
N MET A 395 -6.92 28.13 0.16
CA MET A 395 -7.75 27.42 -0.82
C MET A 395 -7.80 25.91 -0.58
N LEU A 396 -6.69 25.30 -0.13
CA LEU A 396 -6.64 23.88 0.19
C LEU A 396 -7.53 23.52 1.38
N ALA A 397 -7.60 24.41 2.38
CA ALA A 397 -8.50 24.25 3.52
C ALA A 397 -9.98 24.38 3.12
N GLU A 398 -10.28 25.16 2.08
CA GLU A 398 -11.64 25.32 1.57
C GLU A 398 -12.09 24.20 0.63
N ARG A 399 -11.19 23.76 -0.25
CA ARG A 399 -11.51 22.84 -1.34
C ARG A 399 -10.27 22.16 -1.91
N GLU A 400 -10.47 20.90 -2.29
CA GLU A 400 -9.46 20.07 -2.95
C GLU A 400 -10.11 19.34 -4.12
N LEU A 401 -9.44 19.33 -5.27
CA LEU A 401 -9.80 18.55 -6.44
C LEU A 401 -9.07 17.22 -6.41
N ARG A 402 -9.80 16.13 -6.33
CA ARG A 402 -9.29 14.76 -6.39
C ARG A 402 -9.40 14.27 -7.82
N VAL A 403 -8.29 14.35 -8.55
CA VAL A 403 -8.20 14.00 -9.98
C VAL A 403 -7.77 12.54 -10.11
N PHE A 404 -8.70 11.68 -10.55
CA PHE A 404 -8.44 10.27 -10.82
C PHE A 404 -7.85 10.10 -12.21
N ILE A 405 -6.66 9.51 -12.28
CA ILE A 405 -5.92 9.27 -13.52
C ILE A 405 -5.68 7.78 -13.66
N ALA A 406 -5.94 7.23 -14.84
CA ALA A 406 -5.58 5.86 -15.21
C ALA A 406 -4.76 5.85 -16.49
N THR A 407 -3.99 4.79 -16.73
CA THR A 407 -3.20 4.67 -17.96
C THR A 407 -4.00 4.05 -19.10
N ARG A 408 -3.71 4.52 -20.31
CA ARG A 408 -4.21 3.97 -21.57
C ARG A 408 -3.06 3.73 -22.55
N PRO A 409 -3.21 2.79 -23.51
CA PRO A 409 -2.22 2.58 -24.55
C PRO A 409 -1.99 3.87 -25.36
N ASP A 410 -0.73 4.25 -25.51
CA ASP A 410 -0.30 5.35 -26.36
C ASP A 410 1.12 5.04 -26.86
N PRO A 411 1.33 4.84 -28.18
CA PRO A 411 2.66 4.56 -28.73
C PRO A 411 3.72 5.62 -28.40
N ASN A 412 3.29 6.86 -28.14
CA ASN A 412 4.17 7.97 -27.78
C ASN A 412 4.20 8.21 -26.26
N GLY A 413 3.43 7.43 -25.49
CA GLY A 413 3.40 7.51 -24.03
C GLY A 413 4.61 6.85 -23.38
N THR A 414 4.88 7.22 -22.13
CA THR A 414 5.90 6.59 -21.30
C THR A 414 5.66 5.08 -21.22
N ARG A 415 6.61 4.29 -21.74
CA ARG A 415 6.52 2.81 -21.84
C ARG A 415 5.27 2.31 -22.60
N GLY A 416 4.83 3.06 -23.61
CA GLY A 416 3.65 2.72 -24.42
C GLY A 416 2.32 3.02 -23.72
N LEU A 417 2.35 3.78 -22.61
CA LEU A 417 1.19 4.13 -21.80
C LEU A 417 1.18 5.63 -21.51
N ARG A 418 0.00 6.24 -21.54
CA ARG A 418 -0.22 7.64 -21.18
C ARG A 418 -1.36 7.78 -20.18
N GLY A 419 -1.27 8.74 -19.28
CA GLY A 419 -2.34 9.10 -18.36
C GLY A 419 -3.56 9.66 -19.07
N GLU A 420 -4.73 9.34 -18.53
CA GLU A 420 -6.02 9.90 -18.88
C GLU A 420 -6.78 10.24 -17.59
N VAL A 421 -7.33 11.45 -17.53
CA VAL A 421 -8.20 11.85 -16.41
C VAL A 421 -9.54 11.14 -16.55
N VAL A 422 -9.82 10.24 -15.62
CA VAL A 422 -11.06 9.46 -15.55
C VAL A 422 -12.20 10.35 -15.04
N ARG A 423 -11.99 10.95 -13.86
CA ARG A 423 -12.95 11.81 -13.18
C ARG A 423 -12.25 12.78 -12.23
N VAL A 424 -12.94 13.87 -11.90
CA VAL A 424 -12.51 14.83 -10.90
C VAL A 424 -13.61 14.96 -9.85
N CYS A 425 -13.26 14.65 -8.61
CA CYS A 425 -14.12 14.90 -7.45
C CYS A 425 -13.66 16.19 -6.75
N CYS A 426 -14.58 16.97 -6.22
CA CYS A 426 -14.29 18.08 -5.32
C CYS A 426 -14.64 17.67 -3.89
N THR A 427 -13.67 17.79 -2.99
CA THR A 427 -13.88 17.64 -1.55
C THR A 427 -13.77 18.98 -0.84
N ARG A 428 -14.64 19.21 0.14
CA ARG A 428 -14.63 20.40 1.00
C ARG A 428 -15.13 20.06 2.40
N PRO A 429 -14.72 20.81 3.45
CA PRO A 429 -15.33 20.67 4.77
C PRO A 429 -16.83 20.98 4.73
N ASP A 430 -17.64 20.20 5.45
CA ASP A 430 -19.03 20.50 5.70
C ASP A 430 -19.14 21.51 6.86
N PRO A 431 -19.69 22.70 6.63
CA PRO A 431 -19.78 23.73 7.67
C PRO A 431 -20.78 23.39 8.79
N LYS A 432 -21.67 22.41 8.63
CA LYS A 432 -22.68 22.06 9.63
C LYS A 432 -22.18 21.00 10.60
N ASP A 433 -21.61 19.93 10.06
CA ASP A 433 -21.29 18.73 10.84
C ASP A 433 -19.78 18.49 10.99
N GLY A 434 -18.94 19.36 10.41
CA GLY A 434 -17.48 19.22 10.43
C GLY A 434 -16.95 18.05 9.61
N GLY A 435 -17.83 17.32 8.91
CA GLY A 435 -17.50 16.21 8.01
C GLY A 435 -16.89 16.69 6.69
N MET A 436 -16.69 15.77 5.75
CA MET A 436 -16.23 16.07 4.41
C MET A 436 -17.37 15.87 3.41
N HIS A 437 -17.64 16.87 2.59
CA HIS A 437 -18.56 16.79 1.47
C HIS A 437 -17.80 16.52 0.17
N ALA A 438 -18.21 15.50 -0.57
CA ALA A 438 -17.61 15.10 -1.84
C ALA A 438 -18.66 15.13 -2.96
N THR A 439 -18.32 15.70 -4.12
CA THR A 439 -19.17 15.69 -5.34
C THR A 439 -18.32 15.65 -6.59
N GLU A 440 -18.90 15.32 -7.74
CA GLU A 440 -18.27 15.59 -9.04
C GLU A 440 -17.91 17.09 -9.20
N ALA A 441 -16.76 17.38 -9.79
CA ALA A 441 -16.37 18.74 -10.11
C ALA A 441 -17.08 19.24 -11.38
N ILE A 442 -17.88 20.28 -11.21
CA ILE A 442 -18.61 20.99 -12.28
C ILE A 442 -17.91 22.31 -12.63
N ASP A 443 -18.35 23.01 -13.68
CA ASP A 443 -17.72 24.27 -14.13
C ASP A 443 -17.53 25.31 -13.01
N ASN A 444 -18.57 25.54 -12.21
CA ASN A 444 -18.51 26.42 -11.03
C ASN A 444 -17.49 25.96 -9.96
N THR A 445 -17.12 24.67 -9.92
CA THR A 445 -16.03 24.20 -9.05
C THR A 445 -14.69 24.78 -9.50
N TYR A 446 -14.40 24.73 -10.81
CA TYR A 446 -13.17 25.25 -11.38
C TYR A 446 -13.12 26.78 -11.35
N GLU A 447 -14.24 27.45 -11.64
CA GLU A 447 -14.37 28.91 -11.57
C GLU A 447 -14.03 29.45 -10.17
N ARG A 448 -14.43 28.74 -9.10
CA ARG A 448 -14.11 29.12 -7.72
C ARG A 448 -12.63 29.01 -7.37
N LEU A 449 -11.87 28.20 -8.11
CA LEU A 449 -10.42 28.16 -8.03
C LEU A 449 -9.78 29.21 -8.97
N GLY A 450 -10.56 29.90 -9.78
CA GLY A 450 -10.10 30.80 -10.84
C GLY A 450 -9.37 30.04 -11.96
N THR A 451 -9.78 28.81 -12.25
CA THR A 451 -9.17 27.95 -13.27
C THR A 451 -10.24 27.31 -14.16
N THR A 452 -9.82 26.49 -15.12
CA THR A 452 -10.72 25.74 -16.00
C THR A 452 -10.52 24.23 -15.82
N LYS A 453 -11.52 23.45 -16.21
CA LYS A 453 -11.39 21.98 -16.28
C LYS A 453 -10.18 21.56 -17.12
N TYR A 454 -10.00 22.21 -18.29
CA TYR A 454 -8.87 21.94 -19.18
C TYR A 454 -7.53 22.20 -18.49
N ALA A 455 -7.36 23.35 -17.83
CA ALA A 455 -6.13 23.68 -17.13
C ALA A 455 -5.81 22.70 -15.99
N VAL A 456 -6.82 22.25 -15.24
CA VAL A 456 -6.63 21.21 -14.20
C VAL A 456 -6.23 19.87 -14.81
N HIS A 457 -6.86 19.46 -15.91
CA HIS A 457 -6.53 18.21 -16.58
C HIS A 457 -5.10 18.22 -17.13
N GLU A 458 -4.73 19.29 -17.85
CA GLU A 458 -3.37 19.45 -18.39
C GLU A 458 -2.35 19.44 -17.26
N PHE A 459 -2.56 20.23 -16.21
CA PHE A 459 -1.66 20.27 -15.05
C PHE A 459 -1.51 18.91 -14.37
N ALA A 460 -2.62 18.19 -14.15
CA ALA A 460 -2.61 16.90 -13.49
C ALA A 460 -1.88 15.83 -14.32
N LEU A 461 -2.13 15.78 -15.64
CA LEU A 461 -1.46 14.85 -16.55
C LEU A 461 0.02 15.17 -16.70
N ASP A 462 0.37 16.46 -16.73
CA ASP A 462 1.75 16.92 -16.81
C ASP A 462 2.57 16.45 -15.60
N VAL A 463 2.06 16.63 -14.38
CA VAL A 463 2.69 16.12 -13.15
C VAL A 463 2.69 14.59 -13.09
N PHE A 464 1.61 13.93 -13.51
CA PHE A 464 1.52 12.47 -13.56
C PHE A 464 2.60 11.85 -14.45
N GLU A 465 2.79 12.38 -15.67
CA GLU A 465 3.85 11.90 -16.56
C GLU A 465 5.26 12.22 -16.02
N ALA A 466 5.42 13.34 -15.31
CA ALA A 466 6.68 13.65 -14.62
C ALA A 466 7.05 12.59 -13.57
N LEU A 467 6.07 12.15 -12.77
CA LEU A 467 6.27 11.13 -11.75
C LEU A 467 6.59 9.75 -12.35
N ARG A 468 6.07 9.46 -13.54
CA ARG A 468 6.31 8.21 -14.28
C ARG A 468 7.66 8.18 -15.01
N ASN A 469 8.36 9.31 -15.08
CA ASN A 469 9.63 9.40 -15.80
C ASN A 469 10.72 8.52 -15.15
N PRO A 470 11.42 7.66 -15.92
CA PRO A 470 12.65 6.96 -15.54
C PRO A 470 13.63 7.74 -14.65
N GLU A 471 13.89 9.00 -15.02
CA GLU A 471 14.87 9.86 -14.37
C GLU A 471 14.47 10.25 -12.94
N CYS A 472 13.18 10.19 -12.63
CA CYS A 472 12.63 10.48 -11.30
C CYS A 472 12.60 9.25 -10.36
N GLY A 473 13.24 8.13 -10.75
CA GLY A 473 13.30 6.93 -9.93
C GLY A 473 11.98 6.13 -9.83
N TRP A 474 11.10 6.27 -10.83
CA TRP A 474 9.73 5.74 -10.83
C TRP A 474 9.64 4.27 -10.38
N LYS A 475 10.53 3.38 -10.83
CA LYS A 475 10.40 1.94 -10.57
C LYS A 475 10.48 1.59 -9.08
N SER A 476 11.13 2.44 -8.29
CA SER A 476 11.28 2.24 -6.85
C SER A 476 10.24 2.99 -5.99
N ARG A 477 9.42 3.88 -6.59
CA ARG A 477 8.56 4.81 -5.83
C ARG A 477 7.14 4.97 -6.38
N PHE A 478 6.92 4.67 -7.66
CA PHE A 478 5.74 5.03 -8.45
C PHE A 478 5.44 3.99 -9.55
N GLU A 479 5.79 2.72 -9.35
CA GLU A 479 5.38 1.62 -10.23
C GLU A 479 3.85 1.51 -10.32
N THR A 480 3.12 1.89 -9.26
CA THR A 480 1.66 1.88 -9.30
C THR A 480 1.05 2.86 -10.29
N LEU A 481 1.78 3.91 -10.66
CA LEU A 481 1.33 4.88 -11.66
C LEU A 481 1.29 4.27 -13.07
N GLU A 482 1.84 3.07 -13.29
CA GLU A 482 1.63 2.32 -14.53
C GLU A 482 0.19 1.86 -14.72
N VAL A 483 -0.60 1.83 -13.65
CA VAL A 483 -2.04 1.58 -13.67
C VAL A 483 -2.79 2.89 -13.48
N GLY A 484 -2.41 3.67 -12.47
CA GLY A 484 -3.01 4.97 -12.21
C GLY A 484 -2.82 5.46 -10.78
N CYS A 485 -3.42 6.61 -10.48
CA CYS A 485 -3.42 7.22 -9.16
C CYS A 485 -4.57 8.23 -9.03
N ARG A 486 -4.69 8.83 -7.85
CA ARG A 486 -5.44 10.05 -7.58
C ARG A 486 -4.47 11.14 -7.18
N LEU A 487 -4.55 12.29 -7.83
CA LEU A 487 -3.82 13.50 -7.44
C LEU A 487 -4.78 14.44 -6.71
N ASP A 488 -4.37 14.88 -5.53
CA ASP A 488 -5.14 15.83 -4.73
C ASP A 488 -4.61 17.24 -5.02
N ILE A 489 -5.39 18.07 -5.70
CA ILE A 489 -4.96 19.32 -6.33
C ILE A 489 -5.72 20.50 -5.72
N SER A 490 -5.02 21.60 -5.48
CA SER A 490 -5.65 22.88 -5.16
C SER A 490 -4.88 24.03 -5.82
N ALA A 491 -5.30 25.27 -5.55
CA ALA A 491 -4.66 26.47 -6.05
C ALA A 491 -4.02 27.25 -4.89
N LYS A 492 -2.99 28.06 -5.14
CA LYS A 492 -2.40 28.93 -4.10
C LYS A 492 -3.43 29.93 -3.52
N HIS A 493 -4.18 30.55 -4.41
CA HIS A 493 -5.26 31.51 -4.19
C HIS A 493 -6.16 31.48 -5.44
N VAL A 494 -7.32 32.14 -5.42
CA VAL A 494 -8.20 32.20 -6.60
C VAL A 494 -7.45 32.79 -7.80
N GLY A 495 -7.40 32.07 -8.91
CA GLY A 495 -6.68 32.46 -10.13
C GLY A 495 -5.16 32.27 -10.06
N GLY A 496 -4.65 31.74 -8.94
CA GLY A 496 -3.25 31.45 -8.71
C GLY A 496 -2.79 30.10 -9.30
N PRO A 497 -1.50 29.76 -9.15
CA PRO A 497 -0.95 28.51 -9.64
C PRO A 497 -1.57 27.29 -8.95
N LEU A 498 -1.77 26.22 -9.73
CA LEU A 498 -2.17 24.90 -9.24
C LEU A 498 -0.98 24.17 -8.62
N PHE A 499 -1.26 23.30 -7.65
CA PHE A 499 -0.28 22.41 -7.03
C PHE A 499 -0.94 21.10 -6.57
N VAL A 500 -0.16 20.01 -6.52
CA VAL A 500 -0.61 18.70 -6.02
C VAL A 500 -0.33 18.58 -4.52
N ASN A 501 -1.29 18.64 -3.63
CA ASN A 501 -1.06 18.42 -2.20
C ASN A 501 -0.57 16.98 -1.88
N GLU A 502 -1.20 15.96 -2.45
CA GLU A 502 -0.97 14.54 -2.11
C GLU A 502 -1.18 13.62 -3.33
N ILE A 503 -0.52 12.45 -3.31
CA ILE A 503 -0.69 11.37 -4.30
C ILE A 503 -1.28 10.16 -3.56
N THR A 504 -2.39 9.61 -4.05
CA THR A 504 -2.92 8.32 -3.57
C THR A 504 -2.83 7.29 -4.68
N ARG A 505 -2.23 6.14 -4.40
CA ARG A 505 -2.07 5.07 -5.39
C ARG A 505 -3.42 4.44 -5.72
N TRP A 506 -3.56 3.92 -6.94
CA TRP A 506 -4.82 3.31 -7.37
C TRP A 506 -5.22 2.10 -6.51
N ASN A 507 -4.27 1.37 -5.92
CA ASN A 507 -4.58 0.20 -5.08
C ASN A 507 -5.00 0.59 -3.65
N GLY A 508 -5.05 1.90 -3.32
CA GLY A 508 -5.62 2.43 -2.08
C GLY A 508 -7.08 2.86 -2.26
N SER A 509 -7.98 2.27 -1.48
CA SER A 509 -9.46 2.22 -1.62
C SER A 509 -10.28 3.52 -1.57
N HIS A 510 -9.73 4.69 -1.87
CA HIS A 510 -10.40 5.98 -1.68
C HIS A 510 -10.79 6.63 -3.02
N TYR A 511 -11.69 6.00 -3.77
CA TYR A 511 -12.10 6.43 -5.11
C TYR A 511 -13.32 7.36 -5.14
N PHE A 512 -14.05 7.54 -4.02
CA PHE A 512 -15.22 8.43 -3.96
C PHE A 512 -16.29 8.12 -5.01
N SER A 513 -16.38 6.86 -5.48
CA SER A 513 -17.14 6.57 -6.70
C SER A 513 -18.64 6.88 -6.56
N ASN A 514 -19.24 6.63 -5.40
CA ASN A 514 -20.63 7.02 -5.10
C ASN A 514 -20.92 8.53 -5.26
N TYR A 515 -19.89 9.38 -5.18
CA TYR A 515 -20.04 10.85 -5.15
C TYR A 515 -19.69 11.52 -6.47
N CYS A 516 -18.86 10.88 -7.30
CA CYS A 516 -18.29 11.51 -8.49
C CYS A 516 -18.40 10.66 -9.76
N THR A 517 -19.09 9.53 -9.69
CA THR A 517 -19.41 8.72 -10.86
C THR A 517 -20.93 8.55 -10.92
N GLY A 518 -21.52 8.56 -12.12
CA GLY A 518 -22.94 8.23 -12.28
C GLY A 518 -23.18 6.73 -12.07
N ASP A 519 -24.45 6.33 -11.92
CA ASP A 519 -24.83 4.92 -11.87
C ASP A 519 -24.19 4.12 -13.01
N PRO A 520 -23.56 2.96 -12.74
CA PRO A 520 -23.63 2.17 -11.51
C PRO A 520 -22.50 2.44 -10.51
N HIS A 521 -21.98 3.66 -10.48
CA HIS A 521 -20.90 4.08 -9.57
C HIS A 521 -19.59 3.27 -9.68
N ALA A 522 -19.40 2.52 -10.78
CA ALA A 522 -18.27 1.58 -10.95
C ALA A 522 -17.16 2.09 -11.89
N LEU A 523 -17.32 3.29 -12.47
CA LEU A 523 -16.44 3.79 -13.55
C LEU A 523 -14.95 3.80 -13.15
N ILE A 524 -14.61 4.28 -11.95
CA ILE A 524 -13.21 4.34 -11.52
C ILE A 524 -12.68 2.91 -11.30
N CYS A 525 -13.47 2.05 -10.67
CA CYS A 525 -13.11 0.65 -10.42
C CYS A 525 -12.83 -0.11 -11.72
N SER A 526 -13.71 0.04 -12.72
CA SER A 526 -13.58 -0.63 -14.02
C SER A 526 -12.41 -0.07 -14.84
N THR A 527 -12.16 1.24 -14.75
CA THR A 527 -11.04 1.86 -15.45
C THR A 527 -9.70 1.39 -14.88
N TYR A 528 -9.55 1.32 -13.55
CA TYR A 528 -8.34 0.76 -12.93
C TYR A 528 -8.18 -0.74 -13.17
N ALA A 529 -9.26 -1.51 -13.14
CA ALA A 529 -9.23 -2.92 -13.52
C ALA A 529 -8.71 -3.12 -14.96
N THR A 530 -9.17 -2.28 -15.89
CA THR A 530 -8.75 -2.31 -17.29
C THR A 530 -7.28 -1.89 -17.46
N ALA A 531 -6.84 -0.85 -16.74
CA ALA A 531 -5.45 -0.41 -16.75
C ALA A 531 -4.51 -1.46 -16.13
N TRP A 532 -4.92 -2.12 -15.04
CA TRP A 532 -4.20 -3.23 -14.42
C TRP A 532 -3.95 -4.36 -15.40
N LYS A 533 -4.98 -4.78 -16.15
CA LYS A 533 -4.84 -5.86 -17.13
C LYS A 533 -3.74 -5.56 -18.15
N ARG A 534 -3.69 -4.33 -18.66
CA ARG A 534 -2.65 -3.90 -19.60
C ARG A 534 -1.27 -3.92 -18.96
N TYR A 535 -1.17 -3.39 -17.74
CA TYR A 535 0.09 -3.37 -17.00
C TYR A 535 0.60 -4.78 -16.71
N VAL A 536 -0.25 -5.68 -16.20
CA VAL A 536 0.15 -7.04 -15.86
C VAL A 536 0.60 -7.82 -17.10
N GLU A 537 -0.01 -7.60 -18.26
CA GLU A 537 0.46 -8.17 -19.54
C GLU A 537 1.90 -7.74 -19.90
N THR A 538 2.35 -6.56 -19.48
CA THR A 538 3.76 -6.14 -19.65
C THR A 538 4.71 -6.96 -18.78
N LEU A 539 4.23 -7.57 -17.70
CA LEU A 539 5.00 -8.46 -16.84
C LEU A 539 5.11 -9.89 -17.43
N ALA A 540 4.42 -10.22 -18.53
CA ALA A 540 4.63 -11.51 -19.23
C ALA A 540 5.80 -11.48 -20.23
N GLY A 541 6.24 -10.28 -20.64
CA GLY A 541 7.41 -10.07 -21.50
C GLY A 541 8.68 -10.01 -20.68
#